data_AF-A0A2D8EWM4-F1
#
_entry.id   AF-A0A2D8EWM4-F1
#
_cell.length_a   1.000
_cell.length_b   1.000
_cell.length_c   1.000
_cell.angle_alpha   90.00
_cell.angle_beta   90.00
_cell.angle_gamma   90.00
#
_symmetry.space_group_name_H-M   'P 1'
#
loop_
_entity.id
_entity.type
_entity.pdbx_description
1 polymer ?
#
loop_
_entity_poly.entity_id
_entity_poly.type
_entity_poly.pdbx_seq_one_letter_code
_entity_poly.pdbx_strand_id
1 'polypeptide(L)' 'MFKGVAYKSLEEQVGGKHYRSMKIQPAEFINENKLLFAEGNAIKYICRHSVKGKQEDIEKAIHYLQMILERDYS' A
#
# COMPACT_ATOMS: atom_id res chain seq x y z
N MET A 1 3.41 21.52 10.71
CA MET A 1 4.20 20.27 10.68
C MET A 1 3.36 19.19 11.31
N PHE A 2 2.85 18.24 10.51
CA PHE A 2 2.22 17.05 11.06
C PHE A 2 3.29 16.27 11.82
N LYS A 3 3.29 16.37 13.15
CA LYS A 3 4.08 15.52 14.04
C LYS A 3 3.29 14.23 14.26
N GLY A 4 3.11 13.45 13.20
CA GLY A 4 2.76 12.03 13.33
C GLY A 4 4.01 11.29 13.79
N VAL A 5 3.86 10.34 14.70
CA VAL A 5 4.97 9.50 15.17
C VAL A 5 5.52 8.74 13.98
N ALA A 6 6.57 9.26 13.34
CA ALA A 6 7.18 8.63 12.18
C ALA A 6 7.78 7.31 12.65
N TYR A 7 7.14 6.20 12.27
CA TYR A 7 7.73 4.88 12.49
C TYR A 7 9.11 4.87 11.83
N LYS A 8 10.16 4.58 12.60
CA LYS A 8 11.53 4.44 12.05
C LYS A 8 11.57 3.43 10.89
N SER A 9 10.69 2.42 10.94
CA SER A 9 10.53 1.42 9.89
C SER A 9 10.01 1.96 8.56
N LEU A 10 9.43 3.18 8.51
CA LEU A 10 9.11 3.82 7.24
C LEU A 10 10.40 4.30 6.55
N GLU A 11 11.39 4.79 7.28
CA GLU A 11 12.66 5.24 6.67
C GLU A 11 13.51 4.07 6.13
N GLU A 12 13.29 2.87 6.67
CA GLU A 12 14.01 1.65 6.33
C GLU A 12 13.17 0.70 5.47
N GLN A 13 13.48 0.65 4.17
CA GLN A 13 13.01 -0.46 3.32
C GLN A 13 14.05 -1.58 3.28
N VAL A 14 13.71 -2.76 3.82
CA VAL A 14 14.51 -3.99 3.66
C VAL A 14 14.24 -4.59 2.28
N GLY A 15 15.17 -4.41 1.36
CA GLY A 15 15.08 -4.91 -0.02
C GLY A 15 14.30 -3.99 -0.99
N GLY A 16 14.98 -3.55 -2.06
CA GLY A 16 14.42 -2.61 -3.04
C GLY A 16 14.32 -1.16 -2.53
N LYS A 17 13.78 -0.26 -3.37
CA LYS A 17 13.62 1.18 -3.07
C LYS A 17 12.30 1.78 -3.58
N HIS A 18 11.28 0.95 -3.78
CA HIS A 18 10.08 1.33 -4.53
C HIS A 18 9.08 2.21 -3.77
N TYR A 19 9.20 2.34 -2.44
CA TYR A 19 8.36 3.26 -1.65
C TYR A 19 9.13 4.46 -1.10
N ARG A 20 10.46 4.39 -1.02
CA ARG A 20 11.31 5.44 -0.42
C ARG A 20 11.25 6.78 -1.15
N SER A 21 10.91 6.79 -2.44
CA SER A 21 10.80 8.02 -3.25
C SER A 21 9.43 8.70 -3.14
N MET A 22 8.46 8.09 -2.44
CA MET A 22 7.12 8.66 -2.30
C MET A 22 7.10 9.72 -1.21
N LYS A 23 6.34 10.80 -1.43
CA LYS A 23 6.14 11.87 -0.43
C LYS A 23 5.45 11.36 0.85
N ILE A 24 4.56 10.37 0.69
CA ILE A 24 3.87 9.65 1.76
C ILE A 24 3.98 8.18 1.41
N GLN A 25 4.39 7.34 2.35
CA GLN A 25 4.47 5.91 2.08
C GLN A 25 3.10 5.25 2.14
N PRO A 26 2.84 4.23 1.31
CA PRO A 26 1.58 3.49 1.37
C PRO A 26 1.29 2.95 2.78
N ALA A 27 2.31 2.41 3.45
CA ALA A 27 2.17 1.89 4.81
C ALA A 27 1.78 2.97 5.84
N GLU A 28 2.25 4.20 5.68
CA GLU A 28 1.87 5.33 6.53
C GLU A 28 0.39 5.65 6.35
N PHE A 29 -0.06 5.86 5.10
CA PHE A 29 -1.46 6.15 4.80
C PHE A 29 -2.41 5.04 5.28
N ILE A 30 -2.04 3.78 5.07
CA ILE A 30 -2.84 2.61 5.46
C ILE A 30 -2.99 2.52 6.97
N ASN A 31 -1.90 2.69 7.73
CA ASN A 31 -1.91 2.58 9.19
C ASN A 31 -2.66 3.74 9.85
N GLU A 32 -2.42 4.98 9.40
CA GLU A 32 -3.07 6.17 9.96
C GLU A 32 -4.60 6.13 9.75
N ASN A 33 -5.06 5.58 8.62
CA ASN A 33 -6.49 5.42 8.33
C ASN A 33 -7.07 4.08 8.83
N LYS A 34 -6.26 3.22 9.46
CA LYS A 34 -6.66 1.89 9.97
C LYS A 34 -7.39 1.04 8.93
N LEU A 35 -6.91 1.06 7.68
CA LEU A 35 -7.54 0.32 6.59
C LEU A 35 -7.41 -1.19 6.81
N LEU A 36 -8.44 -1.92 6.40
CA LEU A 36 -8.43 -3.37 6.43
C LEU A 36 -7.43 -3.95 5.41
N PHE A 37 -7.13 -5.23 5.58
CA PHE A 37 -6.03 -5.89 4.88
C PHE A 37 -6.14 -5.80 3.34
N ALA A 38 -7.35 -5.95 2.79
CA ALA A 38 -7.54 -5.95 1.35
C ALA A 38 -7.28 -4.56 0.74
N GLU A 39 -7.85 -3.53 1.34
CA GLU A 39 -7.66 -2.12 1.01
C GLU A 39 -6.19 -1.73 1.06
N GLY A 40 -5.50 -2.12 2.14
CA GLY A 40 -4.09 -1.86 2.32
C GLY A 40 -3.23 -2.51 1.22
N ASN A 41 -3.52 -3.75 0.85
CA ASN A 41 -2.81 -4.42 -0.23
C ASN A 41 -3.10 -3.78 -1.59
N ALA A 42 -4.35 -3.43 -1.89
CA ALA A 42 -4.71 -2.76 -3.14
C ALA A 42 -3.90 -1.46 -3.31
N ILE A 43 -3.88 -0.59 -2.29
CA ILE A 43 -3.11 0.67 -2.31
C ILE A 43 -1.61 0.39 -2.50
N LYS A 44 -1.07 -0.57 -1.74
CA LYS A 44 0.34 -0.97 -1.83
C LYS A 44 0.75 -1.32 -3.28
N TYR A 45 -0.05 -2.15 -3.96
CA TYR A 45 0.26 -2.56 -5.33
C TYR A 45 0.03 -1.44 -6.35
N ILE A 46 -1.01 -0.62 -6.19
CA ILE A 46 -1.26 0.58 -7.01
C ILE A 46 -0.09 1.57 -6.92
N CYS A 47 0.54 1.71 -5.76
CA CYS A 47 1.70 2.58 -5.63
C CYS A 47 2.97 1.96 -6.23
N ARG A 48 3.09 0.63 -6.24
CA ARG A 48 4.32 -0.08 -6.62
C ARG A 48 4.45 -0.38 -8.12
N HIS A 49 3.35 -0.62 -8.82
CA HIS A 49 3.36 -1.26 -10.15
C HIS A 49 4.29 -0.58 -11.18
N SER A 50 4.40 0.76 -11.16
CA SER A 50 5.18 1.53 -12.12
C SER A 50 6.69 1.30 -11.97
N VAL A 51 7.15 0.95 -10.76
CA VAL A 51 8.56 0.78 -10.41
C VAL A 51 8.95 -0.68 -10.16
N LYS A 52 7.98 -1.58 -9.92
CA LYS A 52 8.18 -3.03 -9.75
C LYS A 52 6.88 -3.77 -10.09
N GLY A 53 6.96 -5.01 -10.57
CA GLY A 53 5.80 -5.88 -10.78
C GLY A 53 4.95 -5.57 -12.03
N LYS A 54 4.87 -4.30 -12.46
CA LYS A 54 4.17 -3.90 -13.69
C LYS A 54 2.73 -4.43 -13.70
N GLN A 55 2.31 -5.12 -14.77
CA GLN A 55 0.96 -5.65 -14.91
C GLN A 55 0.56 -6.58 -13.76
N GLU A 56 1.47 -7.42 -13.27
CA GLU A 56 1.19 -8.40 -12.21
C GLU A 56 0.74 -7.71 -10.90
N ASP A 57 1.29 -6.54 -10.60
CA ASP A 57 0.87 -5.77 -9.43
C ASP A 57 -0.54 -5.16 -9.61
N ILE A 58 -0.92 -4.81 -10.83
CA ILE A 58 -2.30 -4.36 -11.13
C ILE A 58 -3.27 -5.53 -10.97
N GLU A 59 -2.93 -6.71 -11.46
CA GLU A 59 -3.74 -7.92 -11.29
C GLU A 59 -3.91 -8.27 -9.80
N LYS A 60 -2.83 -8.17 -9.00
CA LYS A 60 -2.90 -8.30 -7.54
C LYS A 60 -3.81 -7.25 -6.91
N ALA A 61 -3.72 -5.99 -7.31
CA ALA A 61 -4.60 -4.95 -6.80
C ALA A 61 -6.08 -5.27 -7.08
N ILE A 62 -6.40 -5.70 -8.31
CA ILE A 62 -7.75 -6.12 -8.69
C ILE A 62 -8.24 -7.28 -7.81
N HIS A 63 -7.40 -8.29 -7.57
CA HIS A 63 -7.75 -9.39 -6.68
C HIS A 63 -8.16 -8.92 -5.28
N TYR A 64 -7.41 -7.98 -4.68
CA TYR A 64 -7.80 -7.42 -3.38
C TYR A 64 -9.07 -6.57 -3.45
N LEU A 65 -9.34 -5.88 -4.57
CA LEU A 65 -10.61 -5.19 -4.75
C LEU A 65 -11.79 -6.18 -4.86
N GLN A 66 -11.60 -7.33 -5.49
CA GLN A 66 -12.61 -8.41 -5.51
C GLN A 66 -12.92 -8.92 -4.10
N MET A 67 -11.89 -9.10 -3.25
CA MET A 67 -12.11 -9.48 -1.85
C MET A 67 -12.96 -8.45 -1.08
N ILE A 68 -12.85 -7.15 -1.38
CA ILE A 68 -13.68 -6.12 -0.74
C ILE A 68 -15.14 -6.26 -1.20
N LEU A 69 -15.37 -6.48 -2.50
CA LEU A 69 -16.71 -6.73 -3.03
C LEU A 69 -17.36 -7.95 -2.35
N GLU A 70 -16.63 -9.06 -2.24
CA GLU A 70 -17.09 -10.29 -1.60
C GLU A 70 -17.28 -10.18 -0.08
N ARG A 71 -16.55 -9.29 0.60
CA ARG A 71 -16.66 -9.13 2.06
C ARG A 71 -17.81 -8.22 2.46
N ASP A 72 -18.01 -7.13 1.73
CA ASP A 72 -18.84 -6.00 2.16
C ASP A 72 -20.14 -5.85 1.37
N TYR A 73 -20.22 -6.44 0.16
CA TYR A 73 -21.31 -6.19 -0.78
C TYR A 73 -21.96 -7.47 -1.34
N SER A 74 -21.60 -8.64 -0.81
CA SER A 74 -22.21 -9.93 -1.13
C SER A 74 -23.44 -10.22 -0.28
#